data_AF-A0A3M1ZUK4-F1
#
_entry.id   AF-A0A3M1ZUK4-F1
#
_cell.length_a   1.000
_cell.length_b   1.000
_cell.length_c   1.000
_cell.angle_alpha   90.00
_cell.angle_beta   90.00
_cell.angle_gamma   90.00
#
_symmetry.space_group_name_H-M   'P 1'
#
loop_
_entity.id
_entity.type
_entity.pdbx_description
1 polymer ?
#
loop_
_entity_poly.entity_id
_entity_poly.type
_entity_poly.pdbx_seq_one_letter_code
_entity_poly.pdbx_strand_id
1 'polypeptide(L)'
;MRCHVYMLPAEVYRDLEVQILDGLDGPRERLVYLVEEHDLDVELLSGEWRLLFRATSALLHQIWEPARARARMTVAPEEVPNFVEVLRRPELVEAWEPVRFGLAELADALPDHGDLAGLVFVEESEDWLWQERAFEIFALRRDVFRLLEPFVRELVEARNFAALARLAGDHAEGAIEFDRERWRQLLDAAEERTPELLPMIRGLVADPDDYTLVREALTLVAPAEMQPSLEAWLRVHADADDYALVFRDLDREEEQFADESGMAKAGVLG
;
A
#
# COMPACT_ATOMS: atom_id res chain seq x y z
N MET A 1 -0.20 -2.99 -3.07
CA MET A 1 -1.40 -3.67 -3.56
C MET A 1 -2.61 -2.94 -3.03
N ARG A 2 -3.52 -2.56 -3.92
CA ARG A 2 -4.84 -1.98 -3.65
C ARG A 2 -5.89 -3.09 -3.45
N CYS A 3 -7.06 -2.72 -2.95
CA CYS A 3 -8.19 -3.65 -2.82
C CYS A 3 -9.41 -3.07 -3.51
N HIS A 4 -10.20 -3.93 -4.13
CA HIS A 4 -11.47 -3.63 -4.78
C HIS A 4 -12.61 -4.07 -3.89
N VAL A 5 -13.64 -3.24 -3.76
CA VAL A 5 -14.82 -3.53 -2.96
C VAL A 5 -16.00 -3.77 -3.90
N TYR A 6 -16.48 -5.01 -3.93
CA TYR A 6 -17.64 -5.41 -4.70
C TYR A 6 -18.88 -5.38 -3.81
N MET A 7 -19.91 -4.68 -4.24
CA MET A 7 -21.21 -4.64 -3.56
C MET A 7 -22.21 -5.56 -4.26
N LEU A 8 -22.71 -6.57 -3.54
CA LEU A 8 -23.67 -7.54 -4.04
C LEU A 8 -25.04 -7.26 -3.44
N PRO A 9 -26.14 -7.34 -4.21
CA PRO A 9 -27.49 -7.38 -3.64
C PRO A 9 -27.59 -8.51 -2.61
N ALA A 10 -28.27 -8.28 -1.49
CA ALA A 10 -28.28 -9.21 -0.37
C ALA A 10 -28.78 -10.62 -0.71
N GLU A 11 -29.75 -10.75 -1.61
CA GLU A 11 -30.22 -12.06 -2.08
C GLU A 11 -29.11 -12.81 -2.82
N VAL A 12 -28.36 -12.12 -3.68
CA VAL A 12 -27.24 -12.71 -4.42
C VAL A 12 -26.10 -13.08 -3.47
N TYR A 13 -25.77 -12.21 -2.51
CA TYR A 13 -24.75 -12.52 -1.51
C TYR A 13 -25.13 -13.80 -0.75
N ARG A 14 -26.38 -13.92 -0.27
CA ARG A 14 -26.84 -15.09 0.48
C ARG A 14 -26.78 -16.38 -0.34
N ASP A 15 -27.07 -16.30 -1.64
CA ASP A 15 -26.96 -17.45 -2.54
C ASP A 15 -25.50 -17.90 -2.79
N LEU A 16 -24.55 -16.97 -2.65
CA LEU A 16 -23.12 -17.19 -2.87
C LEU A 16 -22.28 -17.27 -1.60
N GLU A 17 -22.88 -17.09 -0.42
CA GLU A 17 -22.17 -16.84 0.84
C GLU A 17 -21.15 -17.93 1.16
N VAL A 18 -21.53 -19.20 1.00
CA VAL A 18 -20.63 -20.34 1.24
C VAL A 18 -19.45 -20.31 0.26
N GLN A 19 -19.71 -20.02 -1.02
CA GLN A 19 -18.69 -19.94 -2.06
C GLN A 19 -17.75 -18.75 -1.85
N ILE A 20 -18.27 -17.62 -1.35
CA ILE A 20 -17.51 -16.42 -1.00
C ILE A 20 -16.59 -16.74 0.18
N LEU A 21 -17.13 -17.29 1.28
CA LEU A 21 -16.36 -17.66 2.46
C LEU A 21 -15.26 -18.68 2.13
N ASP A 22 -15.59 -19.74 1.39
CA ASP A 22 -14.59 -20.71 0.90
C ASP A 22 -13.57 -20.05 -0.06
N GLY A 23 -14.00 -19.04 -0.80
CA GLY A 23 -13.19 -18.30 -1.76
C GLY A 23 -12.16 -17.38 -1.12
N LEU A 24 -12.38 -16.93 0.12
CA LEU A 24 -11.44 -16.07 0.84
C LEU A 24 -10.06 -16.73 0.97
N ASP A 25 -9.99 -18.02 1.29
CA ASP A 25 -8.72 -18.77 1.36
C ASP A 25 -8.21 -19.25 -0.01
N GLY A 26 -9.06 -19.24 -1.03
CA GLY A 26 -8.83 -19.83 -2.35
C GLY A 26 -8.02 -18.98 -3.34
N PRO A 27 -8.00 -19.36 -4.63
CA PRO A 27 -7.45 -18.52 -5.70
C PRO A 27 -8.25 -17.23 -5.87
N ARG A 28 -7.56 -16.12 -6.16
CA ARG A 28 -8.18 -14.79 -6.34
C ARG A 28 -9.24 -14.82 -7.45
N GLU A 29 -8.92 -15.46 -8.56
CA GLU A 29 -9.74 -15.51 -9.78
C GLU A 29 -11.09 -16.16 -9.51
N ARG A 30 -11.13 -17.15 -8.59
CA ARG A 30 -12.39 -17.78 -8.18
C ARG A 30 -13.29 -16.78 -7.46
N LEU A 31 -12.72 -15.97 -6.57
CA LEU A 31 -13.49 -14.97 -5.83
C LEU A 31 -13.96 -13.84 -6.76
N VAL A 32 -13.09 -13.35 -7.63
CA VAL A 32 -13.43 -12.33 -8.65
C VAL A 32 -14.54 -12.82 -9.56
N TYR A 33 -14.46 -14.04 -10.09
CA TYR A 33 -15.50 -14.60 -10.96
C TYR A 33 -16.89 -14.65 -10.29
N LEU A 34 -16.94 -14.78 -8.97
CA LEU A 34 -18.21 -14.77 -8.22
C LEU A 34 -18.80 -13.37 -8.08
N VAL A 35 -17.98 -12.32 -8.14
CA VAL A 35 -18.39 -10.96 -7.75
C VAL A 35 -18.26 -9.91 -8.86
N GLU A 36 -17.56 -10.21 -9.96
CA GLU A 36 -17.20 -9.25 -11.01
C GLU A 36 -18.39 -8.72 -11.82
N GLU A 37 -19.52 -9.43 -11.82
CA GLU A 37 -20.73 -9.01 -12.54
C GLU A 37 -21.53 -7.93 -11.79
N HIS A 38 -21.05 -7.42 -10.65
CA HIS A 38 -21.80 -6.52 -9.77
C HIS A 38 -21.37 -5.04 -9.86
N ASP A 39 -22.36 -4.17 -9.69
CA ASP A 39 -22.40 -2.80 -10.23
C ASP A 39 -21.47 -1.76 -9.57
N LEU A 40 -20.89 -2.05 -8.40
CA LEU A 40 -20.02 -1.11 -7.70
C LEU A 40 -18.69 -1.76 -7.36
N ASP A 41 -17.62 -1.22 -7.94
CA ASP A 41 -16.22 -1.48 -7.62
C ASP A 41 -15.61 -0.18 -7.08
N VAL A 42 -15.42 -0.11 -5.77
CA VAL A 42 -14.65 0.98 -5.14
C VAL A 42 -13.22 0.52 -4.93
N GLU A 43 -12.27 1.24 -5.52
CA GLU A 43 -10.85 1.00 -5.30
C GLU A 43 -10.40 1.65 -3.97
N LEU A 44 -9.86 0.85 -3.07
CA LEU A 44 -9.17 1.30 -1.87
C LEU A 44 -7.67 1.26 -2.09
N LEU A 45 -7.01 2.40 -1.89
CA LEU A 45 -5.57 2.49 -1.97
C LEU A 45 -4.90 1.63 -0.90
N SER A 46 -3.61 1.33 -1.10
CA SER A 46 -2.84 0.42 -0.26
C SER A 46 -2.92 0.76 1.24
N GLY A 47 -2.79 2.03 1.63
CA GLY A 47 -2.95 2.47 3.03
C GLY A 47 -4.39 2.36 3.57
N GLU A 48 -5.39 2.59 2.72
CA GLU A 48 -6.80 2.69 3.09
C GLU A 48 -7.39 1.38 3.55
N TRP A 49 -7.26 0.34 2.73
CA TRP A 49 -7.81 -0.98 3.08
C TRP A 49 -7.13 -1.54 4.34
N ARG A 50 -5.85 -1.25 4.57
CA ARG A 50 -5.13 -1.70 5.77
C ARG A 50 -5.67 -1.08 7.05
N LEU A 51 -5.98 0.22 7.00
CA LEU A 51 -6.63 0.92 8.10
C LEU A 51 -8.01 0.34 8.39
N LEU A 52 -8.79 0.14 7.33
CA LEU A 52 -10.13 -0.44 7.41
C LEU A 52 -10.10 -1.84 8.03
N PHE A 53 -9.31 -2.77 7.47
CA PHE A 53 -9.17 -4.14 7.94
C PHE A 53 -8.69 -4.19 9.39
N ARG A 54 -7.78 -3.30 9.79
CA ARG A 54 -7.36 -3.21 11.19
C ARG A 54 -8.53 -2.79 12.09
N ALA A 55 -9.27 -1.76 11.72
CA ALA A 55 -10.40 -1.24 12.49
C ALA A 55 -11.56 -2.23 12.62
N THR A 56 -11.74 -3.11 11.63
CA THR A 56 -12.82 -4.11 11.57
C THR A 56 -12.40 -5.52 11.97
N SER A 57 -11.13 -5.73 12.31
CA SER A 57 -10.55 -7.06 12.60
C SER A 57 -11.25 -7.86 13.71
N ALA A 58 -11.89 -7.18 14.67
CA ALA A 58 -12.65 -7.82 15.75
C ALA A 58 -14.11 -8.09 15.38
N LEU A 59 -14.58 -7.58 14.25
CA LEU A 59 -15.98 -7.59 13.84
C LEU A 59 -16.23 -8.52 12.66
N LEU A 60 -15.28 -8.63 11.74
CA LEU A 60 -15.47 -9.25 10.44
C LEU A 60 -14.48 -10.38 10.19
N HIS A 61 -14.91 -11.35 9.37
CA HIS A 61 -14.02 -12.37 8.87
C HIS A 61 -13.15 -11.81 7.73
N GLN A 62 -11.84 -11.88 7.91
CA GLN A 62 -10.87 -11.32 6.98
C GLN A 62 -9.57 -12.14 6.97
N ILE A 63 -8.90 -12.08 5.84
CA ILE A 63 -7.58 -12.67 5.59
C ILE A 63 -6.67 -11.53 5.17
N TRP A 64 -5.55 -11.43 5.87
CA TRP A 64 -4.48 -10.53 5.48
C TRP A 64 -3.14 -11.22 5.72
N GLU A 65 -2.46 -11.52 4.63
CA GLU A 65 -1.15 -12.16 4.61
C GLU A 65 -0.16 -11.27 3.82
N PRO A 66 0.58 -10.35 4.50
CA PRO A 66 1.52 -9.44 3.84
C PRO A 66 2.53 -10.17 2.95
N ALA A 67 3.04 -11.32 3.40
CA ALA A 67 4.04 -12.11 2.68
C ALA A 67 3.53 -12.74 1.37
N ARG A 68 2.21 -12.86 1.20
CA ARG A 68 1.59 -13.42 -0.01
C ARG A 68 0.81 -12.40 -0.82
N ALA A 69 0.93 -11.11 -0.47
CA ALA A 69 0.12 -10.04 -1.06
C ALA A 69 -1.36 -10.42 -1.14
N ARG A 70 -1.93 -10.92 -0.02
CA ARG A 70 -3.35 -11.31 0.04
C ARG A 70 -4.07 -10.46 1.07
N ALA A 71 -5.19 -9.87 0.68
CA ALA A 71 -6.04 -9.05 1.53
C ALA A 71 -7.51 -9.17 1.11
N ARG A 72 -8.28 -9.94 1.88
CA ARG A 72 -9.68 -10.23 1.59
C ARG A 72 -10.54 -10.12 2.84
N MET A 73 -11.75 -9.63 2.67
CA MET A 73 -12.72 -9.48 3.73
C MET A 73 -14.10 -9.65 3.14
N THR A 74 -15.02 -10.18 3.91
CA THR A 74 -16.43 -10.20 3.53
C THR A 74 -17.25 -9.52 4.61
N VAL A 75 -18.35 -8.88 4.20
CA VAL A 75 -19.32 -8.23 5.09
C VAL A 75 -20.69 -8.76 4.69
N ALA A 76 -21.26 -9.61 5.52
CA ALA A 76 -22.62 -10.11 5.29
C ALA A 76 -23.63 -8.96 5.38
N PRO A 77 -24.80 -9.05 4.70
CA PRO A 77 -25.81 -7.99 4.74
C PRO A 77 -26.22 -7.55 6.15
N GLU A 78 -26.29 -8.48 7.10
CA GLU A 78 -26.57 -8.21 8.52
C GLU A 78 -25.41 -7.51 9.26
N GLU A 79 -24.19 -7.58 8.76
CA GLU A 79 -22.99 -6.96 9.34
C GLU A 79 -22.74 -5.55 8.79
N VAL A 80 -23.29 -5.22 7.61
CA VAL A 80 -23.14 -3.92 6.96
C VAL A 80 -23.46 -2.74 7.88
N PRO A 81 -24.53 -2.75 8.71
CA PRO A 81 -24.78 -1.64 9.63
C PRO A 81 -23.62 -1.38 10.60
N ASN A 82 -23.02 -2.44 11.17
CA ASN A 82 -21.89 -2.31 12.09
C ASN A 82 -20.62 -1.85 11.35
N PHE A 83 -20.44 -2.33 10.11
CA PHE A 83 -19.34 -1.90 9.26
C PHE A 83 -19.44 -0.42 8.87
N VAL A 84 -20.63 0.06 8.49
CA VAL A 84 -20.91 1.47 8.18
C VAL A 84 -20.72 2.35 9.41
N GLU A 85 -21.08 1.88 10.60
CA GLU A 85 -20.82 2.60 11.85
C GLU A 85 -19.31 2.83 12.05
N VAL A 86 -18.46 1.85 11.76
CA VAL A 86 -17.00 2.01 11.81
C VAL A 86 -16.52 3.01 10.77
N LEU A 87 -16.96 2.88 9.50
CA LEU A 87 -16.58 3.79 8.41
C LEU A 87 -16.94 5.26 8.67
N ARG A 88 -18.04 5.49 9.39
CA ARG A 88 -18.58 6.84 9.66
C ARG A 88 -18.31 7.31 11.08
N ARG A 89 -17.54 6.54 11.86
CA ARG A 89 -17.16 6.90 13.22
C ARG A 89 -16.36 8.21 13.19
N PRO A 90 -16.82 9.30 13.86
CA PRO A 90 -16.19 10.61 13.74
C PRO A 90 -14.69 10.61 14.05
N GLU A 91 -14.28 9.84 15.06
CA GLU A 91 -12.89 9.76 15.48
C GLU A 91 -12.00 9.08 14.42
N LEU A 92 -12.54 8.11 13.67
CA LEU A 92 -11.82 7.45 12.58
C LEU A 92 -11.83 8.29 11.31
N VAL A 93 -12.96 8.93 11.01
CA VAL A 93 -13.08 9.85 9.87
C VAL A 93 -12.06 10.97 9.97
N GLU A 94 -11.96 11.62 11.15
CA GLU A 94 -10.97 12.68 11.39
C GLU A 94 -9.54 12.14 11.32
N ALA A 95 -9.27 10.97 11.91
CA ALA A 95 -7.94 10.38 11.92
C ALA A 95 -7.46 9.92 10.52
N TRP A 96 -8.38 9.47 9.66
CA TRP A 96 -8.07 8.93 8.33
C TRP A 96 -8.10 9.96 7.23
N GLU A 97 -8.56 11.18 7.50
CA GLU A 97 -8.67 12.26 6.52
C GLU A 97 -7.46 12.41 5.58
N PRO A 98 -6.19 12.29 6.03
CA PRO A 98 -5.03 12.43 5.14
C PRO A 98 -4.94 11.39 4.01
N VAL A 99 -5.63 10.25 4.12
CA VAL A 99 -5.55 9.12 3.17
C VAL A 99 -6.92 8.65 2.67
N ARG A 100 -8.01 9.35 3.03
CA ARG A 100 -9.39 8.89 2.85
C ARG A 100 -9.94 9.20 1.45
N PHE A 101 -9.41 8.53 0.43
CA PHE A 101 -9.86 8.67 -0.95
C PHE A 101 -10.97 7.67 -1.27
N GLY A 102 -10.64 6.39 -1.46
CA GLY A 102 -11.61 5.32 -1.69
C GLY A 102 -12.51 5.04 -0.48
N LEU A 103 -12.05 5.29 0.74
CA LEU A 103 -12.86 5.15 1.95
C LEU A 103 -14.01 6.17 2.02
N ALA A 104 -13.81 7.37 1.46
CA ALA A 104 -14.88 8.35 1.36
C ALA A 104 -15.94 7.89 0.35
N GLU A 105 -15.50 7.44 -0.84
CA GLU A 105 -16.37 6.89 -1.87
C GLU A 105 -17.16 5.68 -1.38
N LEU A 106 -16.49 4.75 -0.68
CA LEU A 106 -17.16 3.59 -0.07
C LEU A 106 -18.20 4.01 0.97
N ALA A 107 -17.88 4.98 1.83
CA ALA A 107 -18.80 5.46 2.85
C ALA A 107 -20.04 6.15 2.25
N ASP A 108 -19.88 6.84 1.12
CA ASP A 108 -20.96 7.51 0.39
C ASP A 108 -21.83 6.54 -0.41
N ALA A 109 -21.24 5.45 -0.93
CA ALA A 109 -21.95 4.44 -1.69
C ALA A 109 -22.85 3.54 -0.84
N LEU A 110 -22.54 3.38 0.45
CA LEU A 110 -23.27 2.49 1.35
C LEU A 110 -24.53 3.14 1.94
N PRO A 111 -25.66 2.41 2.01
CA PRO A 111 -26.88 2.93 2.61
C PRO A 111 -26.71 3.14 4.12
N ASP A 112 -27.36 4.19 4.66
CA ASP A 112 -27.34 4.50 6.10
C ASP A 112 -27.88 3.34 6.95
N HIS A 113 -28.88 2.62 6.42
CA HIS A 113 -29.57 1.53 7.09
C HIS A 113 -30.04 0.49 6.06
N GLY A 114 -29.77 -0.79 6.31
CA GLY A 114 -30.41 -1.90 5.60
C GLY A 114 -29.49 -3.09 5.35
N ASP A 115 -30.09 -4.28 5.34
CA ASP A 115 -29.49 -5.55 4.90
C ASP A 115 -29.62 -5.71 3.38
N LEU A 116 -29.48 -4.61 2.62
CA LEU A 116 -29.79 -4.58 1.19
C LEU A 116 -28.63 -5.08 0.33
N ALA A 117 -27.42 -5.09 0.87
CA ALA A 117 -26.22 -5.53 0.16
C ALA A 117 -25.24 -6.24 1.09
N GLY A 118 -24.42 -7.13 0.54
CA GLY A 118 -23.19 -7.63 1.16
C GLY A 118 -21.97 -7.09 0.42
N LEU A 119 -20.81 -7.08 1.07
CA LEU A 119 -19.57 -6.55 0.52
C LEU A 119 -18.50 -7.62 0.46
N VAL A 120 -17.74 -7.66 -0.62
CA VAL A 120 -16.56 -8.54 -0.77
C VAL A 120 -15.37 -7.69 -1.17
N PHE A 121 -14.31 -7.76 -0.37
CA PHE A 121 -13.06 -7.06 -0.59
C PHE A 121 -12.07 -8.05 -1.21
N VAL A 122 -11.50 -7.70 -2.35
CA VAL A 122 -10.55 -8.55 -3.08
C VAL A 122 -9.36 -7.73 -3.50
N GLU A 123 -8.15 -8.26 -3.33
CA GLU A 123 -6.94 -7.58 -3.81
C GLU A 123 -6.93 -7.35 -5.34
N GLU A 124 -6.24 -6.29 -5.77
CA GLU A 124 -5.93 -6.06 -7.19
C GLU A 124 -5.12 -7.23 -7.78
N SER A 125 -5.25 -7.48 -9.09
CA SER A 125 -4.46 -8.50 -9.80
C SER A 125 -2.97 -8.20 -9.67
N GLU A 126 -2.11 -9.22 -9.60
CA GLU A 126 -0.64 -9.04 -9.62
C GLU A 126 -0.11 -8.36 -10.90
N ASP A 127 -0.97 -8.08 -11.88
CA ASP A 127 -0.60 -7.39 -13.11
C ASP A 127 0.09 -6.03 -12.89
N TRP A 128 -0.20 -5.35 -11.77
CA TRP A 128 0.47 -4.10 -11.41
C TRP A 128 2.00 -4.27 -11.21
N LEU A 129 2.46 -5.50 -10.91
CA LEU A 129 3.87 -5.82 -10.80
C LEU A 129 4.60 -5.72 -12.16
N TRP A 130 3.88 -5.80 -13.29
CA TRP A 130 4.48 -5.75 -14.62
C TRP A 130 4.51 -4.34 -15.24
N GLN A 131 4.06 -3.32 -14.51
CA GLN A 131 4.21 -1.92 -14.93
C GLN A 131 5.69 -1.51 -14.92
N GLU A 132 6.06 -0.51 -15.75
CA GLU A 132 7.43 -0.03 -15.83
C GLU A 132 7.90 0.44 -14.45
N ARG A 133 9.00 -0.14 -13.97
CA ARG A 133 9.52 0.09 -12.62
C ARG A 133 10.72 1.03 -12.69
N ALA A 134 10.74 2.02 -11.80
CA ALA A 134 11.87 2.91 -11.60
C ALA A 134 12.42 2.75 -10.18
N PHE A 135 13.70 3.09 -9.99
CA PHE A 135 14.22 3.33 -8.65
C PHE A 135 13.64 4.67 -8.19
N GLU A 136 13.14 4.75 -6.96
CA GLU A 136 12.37 5.91 -6.52
C GLU A 136 12.69 6.31 -5.08
N ILE A 137 12.51 7.60 -4.80
CA ILE A 137 12.39 8.11 -3.44
C ILE A 137 11.02 8.78 -3.33
N PHE A 138 10.16 8.23 -2.46
CA PHE A 138 8.84 8.78 -2.16
C PHE A 138 8.89 9.68 -0.92
N ALA A 139 8.22 10.82 -0.98
CA ALA A 139 8.01 11.70 0.16
C ALA A 139 6.57 11.55 0.69
N LEU A 140 6.43 11.01 1.90
CA LEU A 140 5.17 10.92 2.62
C LEU A 140 5.14 11.99 3.70
N ARG A 141 4.08 12.80 3.73
CA ARG A 141 3.90 13.79 4.80
C ARG A 141 3.89 13.13 6.17
N ARG A 142 4.26 13.89 7.21
CA ARG A 142 4.37 13.39 8.58
C ARG A 142 3.08 12.75 9.10
N ASP A 143 1.93 13.37 8.82
CA ASP A 143 0.62 12.90 9.26
C ASP A 143 0.20 11.59 8.58
N VAL A 144 0.39 11.51 7.26
CA VAL A 144 0.19 10.29 6.46
C VAL A 144 1.11 9.18 6.94
N PHE A 145 2.41 9.46 7.11
CA PHE A 145 3.36 8.46 7.59
C PHE A 145 2.99 7.93 8.97
N ARG A 146 2.65 8.79 9.94
CA ARG A 146 2.25 8.34 11.29
C ARG A 146 1.06 7.39 11.24
N LEU A 147 0.10 7.65 10.36
CA LEU A 147 -1.06 6.80 10.19
C LEU A 147 -0.69 5.44 9.56
N LEU A 148 0.23 5.44 8.60
CA LEU A 148 0.62 4.25 7.84
C LEU A 148 1.85 3.50 8.40
N GLU A 149 2.58 4.09 9.36
CA GLU A 149 3.86 3.59 9.87
C GLU A 149 3.78 2.11 10.29
N PRO A 150 2.78 1.65 11.06
CA PRO A 150 2.73 0.25 11.45
C PRO A 150 2.72 -0.71 10.25
N PHE A 151 2.11 -0.31 9.14
CA PHE A 151 2.05 -1.10 7.91
C PHE A 151 3.32 -1.00 7.10
N VAL A 152 3.96 0.17 7.08
CA VAL A 152 5.29 0.36 6.49
C VAL A 152 6.29 -0.58 7.15
N ARG A 153 6.34 -0.59 8.49
CA ARG A 153 7.26 -1.45 9.25
C ARG A 153 6.98 -2.93 9.02
N GLU A 154 5.71 -3.33 9.01
CA GLU A 154 5.29 -4.70 8.72
C GLU A 154 5.75 -5.16 7.33
N LEU A 155 5.63 -4.32 6.30
CA LEU A 155 6.07 -4.67 4.94
C LEU A 155 7.59 -4.75 4.83
N VAL A 156 8.33 -3.90 5.55
CA VAL A 156 9.79 -3.98 5.65
C VAL A 156 10.21 -5.29 6.32
N GLU A 157 9.57 -5.64 7.45
CA GLU A 157 9.85 -6.89 8.18
C GLU A 157 9.51 -8.13 7.34
N ALA A 158 8.38 -8.11 6.64
CA ALA A 158 7.96 -9.16 5.73
C ALA A 158 8.78 -9.23 4.43
N ARG A 159 9.71 -8.29 4.20
CA ARG A 159 10.49 -8.13 2.96
C ARG A 159 9.61 -8.05 1.70
N ASN A 160 8.39 -7.51 1.81
CA ASN A 160 7.52 -7.29 0.66
C ASN A 160 7.74 -5.87 0.12
N PHE A 161 8.83 -5.71 -0.63
CA PHE A 161 9.31 -4.42 -1.11
C PHE A 161 8.40 -3.86 -2.20
N ALA A 162 7.84 -4.71 -3.06
CA ALA A 162 6.88 -4.28 -4.08
C ALA A 162 5.61 -3.69 -3.43
N ALA A 163 5.08 -4.33 -2.39
CA ALA A 163 3.91 -3.80 -1.68
C ALA A 163 4.24 -2.54 -0.87
N LEU A 164 5.46 -2.42 -0.33
CA LEU A 164 5.96 -1.19 0.32
C LEU A 164 6.00 -0.04 -0.68
N ALA A 165 6.60 -0.25 -1.86
CA ALA A 165 6.67 0.74 -2.92
C ALA A 165 5.27 1.18 -3.38
N ARG A 166 4.33 0.24 -3.53
CA ARG A 166 2.93 0.55 -3.87
C ARG A 166 2.22 1.33 -2.75
N LEU A 167 2.47 1.00 -1.47
CA LEU A 167 1.93 1.76 -0.34
C LEU A 167 2.47 3.19 -0.33
N ALA A 168 3.78 3.36 -0.50
CA ALA A 168 4.40 4.67 -0.54
C ALA A 168 3.90 5.49 -1.74
N GLY A 169 3.91 4.91 -2.94
CA GLY A 169 3.49 5.59 -4.17
C GLY A 169 2.02 6.00 -4.18
N ASP A 170 1.12 5.19 -3.60
CA ASP A 170 -0.31 5.54 -3.48
C ASP A 170 -0.55 6.77 -2.58
N HIS A 171 0.36 7.06 -1.64
CA HIS A 171 0.17 8.05 -0.56
C HIS A 171 1.28 9.12 -0.51
N ALA A 172 2.16 9.16 -1.50
CA ALA A 172 3.24 10.14 -1.57
C ALA A 172 2.71 11.50 -2.06
N GLU A 173 3.23 12.59 -1.48
CA GLU A 173 2.99 13.93 -2.02
C GLU A 173 3.88 14.20 -3.26
N GLY A 174 5.00 13.49 -3.35
CA GLY A 174 5.88 13.54 -4.50
C GLY A 174 6.85 12.35 -4.52
N ALA A 175 7.36 12.08 -5.72
CA ALA A 175 8.39 11.07 -5.95
C ALA A 175 9.48 11.62 -6.86
N ILE A 176 10.69 11.09 -6.73
CA ILE A 176 11.75 11.27 -7.71
C ILE A 176 12.24 9.92 -8.22
N GLU A 177 12.31 9.80 -9.54
CA GLU A 177 12.67 8.59 -10.27
C GLU A 177 14.15 8.62 -10.71
N PHE A 178 14.76 7.44 -10.70
CA PHE A 178 16.11 7.18 -11.16
C PHE A 178 16.11 5.97 -12.09
N ASP A 179 16.91 6.04 -13.15
CA ASP A 179 17.38 4.83 -13.81
C ASP A 179 18.44 4.12 -12.94
N ARG A 180 18.78 2.88 -13.30
CA ARG A 180 19.73 2.06 -12.55
C ARG A 180 21.13 2.68 -12.47
N GLU A 181 21.57 3.38 -13.51
CA GLU A 181 22.89 3.99 -13.54
C GLU A 181 22.96 5.16 -12.55
N ARG A 182 21.96 6.04 -12.59
CA ARG A 182 21.82 7.18 -11.67
C ARG A 182 21.65 6.74 -10.23
N TRP A 183 20.90 5.66 -9.98
CA TRP A 183 20.78 5.09 -8.65
C TRP A 183 22.13 4.61 -8.12
N ARG A 184 22.93 3.89 -8.94
CA ARG A 184 24.28 3.48 -8.54
C ARG A 184 25.21 4.66 -8.29
N GLN A 185 25.19 5.67 -9.16
CA GLN A 185 25.98 6.88 -8.96
C GLN A 185 25.62 7.59 -7.65
N LEU A 186 24.34 7.62 -7.27
CA LEU A 186 23.88 8.15 -5.98
C LEU A 186 24.48 7.35 -4.81
N LEU A 187 24.45 6.02 -4.87
CA LEU A 187 24.99 5.14 -3.83
C LEU A 187 26.51 5.27 -3.69
N ASP A 188 27.24 5.25 -4.81
CA ASP A 188 28.70 5.42 -4.83
C ASP A 188 29.09 6.79 -4.24
N ALA A 189 28.38 7.85 -4.64
CA ALA A 189 28.57 9.18 -4.09
C ALA A 189 28.27 9.27 -2.58
N ALA A 190 27.24 8.56 -2.11
CA ALA A 190 26.89 8.49 -0.70
C ALA A 190 27.95 7.75 0.11
N GLU A 191 28.55 6.68 -0.42
CA GLU A 191 29.66 5.99 0.22
C GLU A 191 30.87 6.89 0.44
N GLU A 192 31.19 7.75 -0.55
CA GLU A 192 32.35 8.63 -0.48
C GLU A 192 32.11 9.90 0.36
N ARG A 193 30.92 10.50 0.27
CA ARG A 193 30.68 11.88 0.75
C ARG A 193 29.72 11.99 1.93
N THR A 194 28.75 11.09 2.05
CA THR A 194 27.70 11.12 3.10
C THR A 194 27.34 9.70 3.55
N PRO A 195 28.28 8.94 4.15
CA PRO A 195 28.08 7.52 4.45
C PRO A 195 26.92 7.25 5.42
N GLU A 196 26.51 8.23 6.21
CA GLU A 196 25.33 8.20 7.08
C GLU A 196 24.00 8.05 6.34
N LEU A 197 23.95 8.38 5.04
CA LEU A 197 22.76 8.20 4.20
C LEU A 197 22.54 6.71 3.84
N LEU A 198 23.62 5.92 3.76
CA LEU A 198 23.53 4.52 3.32
C LEU A 198 22.69 3.65 4.28
N PRO A 199 22.83 3.72 5.62
CA PRO A 199 21.92 3.02 6.52
C PRO A 199 20.45 3.35 6.31
N MET A 200 20.10 4.60 5.96
CA MET A 200 18.72 5.03 5.75
C MET A 200 18.16 4.45 4.45
N ILE A 201 18.91 4.54 3.35
CA ILE A 201 18.55 3.91 2.07
C ILE A 201 18.41 2.39 2.26
N ARG A 202 19.36 1.76 2.95
CA ARG A 202 19.35 0.31 3.21
C ARG A 202 18.24 -0.11 4.16
N GLY A 203 17.83 0.78 5.06
CA GLY A 203 16.68 0.63 5.94
C GLY A 203 15.34 0.84 5.25
N LEU A 204 15.35 1.26 3.97
CA LEU A 204 14.20 1.53 3.10
C LEU A 204 13.32 2.72 3.52
N VAL A 205 13.44 3.18 4.75
CA VAL A 205 12.61 4.23 5.32
C VAL A 205 13.48 5.13 6.17
N ALA A 206 13.42 6.44 5.92
CA ALA A 206 13.85 7.47 6.86
C ALA A 206 12.61 8.12 7.48
N ASP A 207 12.62 8.29 8.80
CA ASP A 207 11.49 8.87 9.51
C ASP A 207 11.41 10.38 9.29
N PRO A 208 10.25 11.03 9.53
CA PRO A 208 10.11 12.48 9.38
C PRO A 208 11.14 13.28 10.18
N ASP A 209 11.59 12.76 11.33
CA ASP A 209 12.60 13.44 12.16
C ASP A 209 14.01 13.40 11.54
N ASP A 210 14.27 12.48 10.61
CA ASP A 210 15.53 12.37 9.87
C ASP A 210 15.51 13.17 8.55
N TYR A 211 14.36 13.73 8.16
CA TYR A 211 14.15 14.34 6.85
C TYR A 211 15.19 15.40 6.49
N THR A 212 15.48 16.32 7.43
CA THR A 212 16.45 17.40 7.20
C THR A 212 17.84 16.84 6.94
N LEU A 213 18.26 15.83 7.72
CA LEU A 213 19.57 15.20 7.56
C LEU A 213 19.68 14.48 6.20
N VAL A 214 18.65 13.71 5.83
CA VAL A 214 18.61 13.02 4.53
C VAL A 214 18.62 14.00 3.38
N ARG A 215 17.83 15.07 3.45
CA ARG A 215 17.75 16.11 2.42
C ARG A 215 19.10 16.80 2.19
N GLU A 216 19.78 17.17 3.27
CA GLU A 216 21.10 17.79 3.20
C GLU A 216 22.12 16.82 2.59
N ALA A 217 22.11 15.55 3.00
CA ALA A 217 22.96 14.52 2.42
C ALA A 217 22.69 14.33 0.91
N LEU A 218 21.41 14.20 0.51
CA LEU A 218 20.99 14.06 -0.88
C LEU A 218 21.46 15.23 -1.75
N THR A 219 21.45 16.46 -1.22
CA THR A 219 21.94 17.65 -1.95
C THR A 219 23.44 17.55 -2.25
N LEU A 220 24.21 16.92 -1.36
CA LEU A 220 25.65 16.73 -1.55
C LEU A 220 25.95 15.60 -2.55
N VAL A 221 25.10 14.58 -2.65
CA VAL A 221 25.37 13.39 -3.46
C VAL A 221 24.66 13.32 -4.80
N ALA A 222 23.66 14.16 -5.00
CA ALA A 222 22.90 14.27 -6.25
C ALA A 222 23.81 14.33 -7.49
N PRO A 223 23.62 13.46 -8.50
CA PRO A 223 24.30 13.60 -9.78
C PRO A 223 24.04 15.00 -10.38
N ALA A 224 25.07 15.62 -10.95
CA ALA A 224 25.00 17.02 -11.45
C ALA A 224 23.85 17.23 -12.46
N GLU A 225 23.51 16.20 -13.24
CA GLU A 225 22.45 16.20 -14.24
C GLU A 225 21.05 16.04 -13.64
N MET A 226 20.96 15.48 -12.43
CA MET A 226 19.72 15.28 -11.65
C MET A 226 19.42 16.45 -10.73
N GLN A 227 20.40 17.32 -10.47
CA GLN A 227 20.23 18.47 -9.59
C GLN A 227 19.02 19.35 -9.93
N PRO A 228 18.66 19.65 -11.19
CA PRO A 228 17.47 20.47 -11.44
C PRO A 228 16.16 19.84 -10.94
N SER A 229 15.98 18.53 -11.15
CA SER A 229 14.75 17.82 -10.74
C SER A 229 14.76 17.46 -9.26
N LEU A 230 15.90 17.01 -8.73
CA LEU A 230 16.06 16.71 -7.31
C LEU A 230 16.06 17.98 -6.46
N GLU A 231 16.73 19.06 -6.86
CA GLU A 231 16.62 20.35 -6.17
C GLU A 231 15.20 20.91 -6.28
N ALA A 232 14.51 20.77 -7.41
CA ALA A 232 13.12 21.21 -7.53
C ALA A 232 12.21 20.42 -6.58
N TRP A 233 12.33 19.10 -6.56
CA TRP A 233 11.60 18.21 -5.66
C TRP A 233 11.92 18.54 -4.19
N LEU A 234 13.20 18.65 -3.85
CA LEU A 234 13.63 19.06 -2.51
C LEU A 234 13.16 20.47 -2.14
N ARG A 235 13.09 21.44 -3.07
CA ARG A 235 12.59 22.79 -2.79
C ARG A 235 11.08 22.85 -2.59
N VAL A 236 10.31 22.07 -3.36
CA VAL A 236 8.85 21.97 -3.20
C VAL A 236 8.51 21.41 -1.82
N HIS A 237 9.31 20.47 -1.33
CA HIS A 237 9.07 19.81 -0.04
C HIS A 237 9.85 20.43 1.14
N ALA A 238 10.85 21.29 0.91
CA ALA A 238 11.71 21.84 1.98
C ALA A 238 11.00 22.81 2.94
N ASP A 239 9.97 23.53 2.48
CA ASP A 239 9.32 24.60 3.25
C ASP A 239 7.91 24.22 3.75
N ALA A 240 7.40 23.02 3.41
CA ALA A 240 6.01 22.64 3.61
C ALA A 240 5.77 21.76 4.85
N ASP A 241 6.58 20.71 5.06
CA ASP A 241 6.46 19.75 6.15
C ASP A 241 7.77 18.94 6.34
N ASP A 242 7.87 18.17 7.43
CA ASP A 242 8.88 17.13 7.60
C ASP A 242 8.38 15.82 7.00
N TYR A 243 9.09 15.25 6.02
CA TYR A 243 8.63 14.06 5.30
C TYR A 243 9.32 12.78 5.75
N ALA A 244 8.56 11.69 5.85
CA ALA A 244 9.16 10.37 5.78
C ALA A 244 9.60 10.09 4.34
N LEU A 245 10.76 9.46 4.18
CA LEU A 245 11.28 9.09 2.86
C LEU A 245 11.31 7.58 2.71
N VAL A 246 10.63 7.06 1.70
CA VAL A 246 10.64 5.64 1.36
C VAL A 246 11.49 5.43 0.11
N PHE A 247 12.50 4.57 0.23
CA PHE A 247 13.45 4.27 -0.83
C PHE A 247 13.06 2.98 -1.55
N ARG A 248 12.69 3.10 -2.82
CA ARG A 248 12.40 1.97 -3.70
C ARG A 248 13.66 1.54 -4.43
N ASP A 249 14.17 0.38 -4.05
CA ASP A 249 15.32 -0.24 -4.67
C ASP A 249 14.88 -1.47 -5.48
N LEU A 250 14.95 -1.37 -6.82
CA LEU A 250 14.51 -2.44 -7.71
C LEU A 250 15.37 -3.69 -7.61
N ASP A 251 16.64 -3.57 -7.21
CA ASP A 251 17.52 -4.74 -7.04
C ASP A 251 16.95 -5.63 -5.92
N ARG A 252 16.39 -5.02 -4.87
CA ARG A 252 15.74 -5.75 -3.76
C ARG A 252 14.41 -6.37 -4.15
N GLU A 253 13.61 -5.68 -4.96
CA GLU A 253 12.39 -6.26 -5.52
C GLU A 253 12.74 -7.49 -6.38
N GLU A 254 13.75 -7.39 -7.25
CA GLU A 254 14.23 -8.51 -8.08
C GLU A 254 14.71 -9.70 -7.23
N GLU A 255 15.46 -9.45 -6.15
CA GLU A 255 15.87 -10.48 -5.18
C GLU A 255 14.68 -11.15 -4.50
N GLN A 256 13.65 -10.38 -4.09
CA GLN A 256 12.42 -10.91 -3.51
C GLN A 256 11.74 -11.92 -4.48
N PHE A 257 11.57 -11.54 -5.76
CA PHE A 257 10.94 -12.42 -6.75
C PHE A 257 11.78 -13.67 -7.06
N ALA A 258 13.11 -13.55 -7.03
CA ALA A 258 14.01 -14.68 -7.20
C ALA A 258 13.91 -15.69 -6.05
N ASP A 259 13.84 -15.21 -4.80
CA ASP A 259 13.65 -16.03 -3.61
C ASP A 259 12.30 -16.76 -3.63
N GLU A 260 11.21 -16.06 -3.97
CA GLU A 260 9.86 -16.64 -4.10
C GLU A 260 9.79 -17.68 -5.22
N SER A 261 10.37 -17.40 -6.39
CA SER A 261 10.45 -18.34 -7.52
C SER A 261 11.33 -19.56 -7.20
N GLY A 262 12.37 -19.37 -6.39
CA GLY A 262 13.23 -20.44 -5.87
C GLY A 262 12.50 -21.35 -4.88
N MET A 263 11.72 -20.77 -3.97
CA MET A 263 10.87 -21.51 -3.03
C MET A 263 9.73 -22.25 -3.75
N ALA A 264 9.08 -21.63 -4.74
CA ALA A 264 8.05 -22.26 -5.55
C ALA A 264 8.60 -23.48 -6.33
N LYS A 265 9.84 -23.43 -6.84
CA LYS A 265 10.50 -24.59 -7.46
C LYS A 265 10.89 -25.68 -6.45
N ALA A 266 11.26 -25.31 -5.22
CA ALA A 266 11.59 -26.27 -4.17
C ALA A 266 10.35 -27.00 -3.62
N GLY A 267 9.18 -26.34 -3.61
CA GLY A 267 7.90 -26.90 -3.17
C GLY A 267 7.21 -27.87 -4.13
N VAL A 268 7.70 -28.00 -5.38
CA VAL A 268 7.15 -28.92 -6.39
C VAL A 268 7.81 -30.32 -6.33
N LEU A 269 8.75 -30.53 -5.41
CA LEU A 269 9.41 -31.83 -5.18
C LEU A 269 9.14 -32.43 -3.78
N GLY A 270 8.11 -31.96 -3.08
CA GLY A 270 7.68 -32.49 -1.77
C GLY A 270 6.48 -33.40 -1.85
#